data_AF-A0AAE7NLN0-F1
#
_entry.id   AF-A0AAE7NLN0-F1
#
_cell.length_a   1.000
_cell.length_b   1.000
_cell.length_c   1.000
_cell.angle_alpha   90.00
_cell.angle_beta   90.00
_cell.angle_gamma   90.00
#
_symmetry.space_group_name_H-M   'P 1'
#
loop_
_entity.id
_entity.type
_entity.pdbx_description
1 polymer ?
#
loop_
_entity_poly.entity_id
_entity_poly.type
_entity_poly.pdbx_seq_one_letter_code
_entity_poly.pdbx_strand_id
1 'polypeptide(L)'
;MRKALVSATLVALLALIADVRRPAAQFDPFLPQAPQTFAPGTAPPADNVEQTRTVPHRSSRVHRKHEVVRPPPNQREVAEKNGYKRVSDLVTFPKFFPGLGIIFVKPDTLPLGPFLCFDRRDRLIATVYMVPNKDIDDHKSLEGAGSARPVDHVSFYFNPGHPGVDVPHYHVVLWHVTKKQEARVAK
;
A
#
# COMPACT_ATOMS: atom_id res chain seq x y z
N MET A 1 -14.41 -20.66 63.13
CA MET A 1 -14.63 -19.19 63.09
C MET A 1 -13.32 -18.47 63.40
N ARG A 2 -12.57 -18.04 62.37
CA ARG A 2 -11.50 -17.04 62.49
C ARG A 2 -11.60 -16.14 61.27
N LYS A 3 -12.07 -14.91 61.50
CA LYS A 3 -12.38 -13.89 60.50
C LYS A 3 -11.09 -13.18 60.07
N ALA A 4 -11.04 -12.89 58.77
CA ALA A 4 -10.60 -11.63 58.16
C ALA A 4 -9.38 -10.93 58.77
N LEU A 5 -8.22 -11.02 58.10
CA LEU A 5 -7.22 -9.94 58.07
C LEU A 5 -6.12 -10.18 57.01
N VAL A 6 -6.46 -10.40 55.74
CA VAL A 6 -5.45 -10.35 54.65
C VAL A 6 -6.06 -9.69 53.41
N SER A 7 -6.49 -8.45 53.56
CA SER A 7 -6.91 -7.60 52.44
C SER A 7 -6.57 -6.15 52.76
N ALA A 8 -5.26 -5.84 52.81
CA ALA A 8 -4.79 -4.45 52.87
C ALA A 8 -3.31 -4.23 52.47
N THR A 9 -2.49 -5.27 52.29
CA THR A 9 -1.04 -5.10 52.08
C THR A 9 -0.52 -5.40 50.67
N LEU A 10 -1.37 -5.76 49.70
CA LEU A 10 -0.93 -5.99 48.31
C LEU A 10 -1.22 -4.80 47.37
N VAL A 11 -1.97 -3.79 47.81
CA VAL A 11 -2.28 -2.59 47.00
C VAL A 11 -1.19 -1.51 47.11
N ALA A 12 -0.31 -1.59 48.12
CA ALA A 12 0.78 -0.61 48.30
C ALA A 12 2.09 -0.96 47.56
N LEU A 13 2.22 -2.15 46.96
CA LEU A 13 3.42 -2.53 46.19
C LEU A 13 3.27 -2.36 44.67
N LEU A 14 2.08 -1.97 44.19
CA LEU A 14 1.81 -1.71 42.76
C LEU A 14 1.85 -0.21 42.40
N ALA A 15 2.13 0.66 43.37
CA ALA A 15 2.23 2.12 43.16
C ALA A 15 3.68 2.65 43.08
N LEU A 16 4.69 1.77 42.97
CA LEU A 16 6.12 2.15 42.94
C LEU A 16 6.87 1.73 41.65
N ILE A 17 6.15 1.44 40.56
CA ILE A 17 6.73 1.23 39.21
C ILE A 17 5.99 2.09 38.16
N ALA A 18 5.44 3.21 38.60
CA ALA A 18 4.81 4.20 37.74
C ALA A 18 5.55 5.54 37.85
N ASP A 19 6.86 5.51 37.62
CA ASP A 19 7.62 6.73 37.33
C ASP A 19 8.75 6.43 36.34
N VAL A 20 8.38 5.96 35.14
CA VAL A 20 9.24 6.13 33.97
C VAL A 20 8.88 7.47 33.38
N ARG A 21 9.68 8.47 33.75
CA ARG A 21 9.75 9.78 33.09
C ARG A 21 9.74 9.57 31.57
N ARG A 22 8.65 9.98 30.91
CA ARG A 22 8.66 10.24 29.48
C ARG A 22 9.67 11.37 29.23
N PRO A 23 10.70 11.22 28.38
CA PRO A 23 11.34 12.39 27.83
C PRO A 23 10.28 13.11 26.99
N ALA A 24 9.92 14.33 27.39
CA ALA A 24 9.19 15.22 26.52
C ALA A 24 10.07 15.45 25.29
N ALA A 25 9.67 14.88 24.14
CA ALA A 25 10.24 15.27 22.88
C ALA A 25 9.87 16.75 22.68
N GLN A 26 10.87 17.62 22.84
CA GLN A 26 10.77 19.02 22.48
C GLN A 26 10.65 19.07 20.96
N PHE A 27 9.43 19.22 20.47
CA PHE A 27 9.19 19.56 19.08
C PHE A 27 9.50 21.05 18.93
N ASP A 28 10.60 21.36 18.26
CA ASP A 28 10.81 22.72 17.76
C ASP A 28 9.65 23.05 16.81
N PRO A 29 9.01 24.23 16.94
CA PRO A 29 7.94 24.60 16.03
C PRO A 29 8.53 24.75 14.63
N PHE A 30 8.03 23.94 13.69
CA PHE A 30 8.30 24.09 12.27
C PHE A 30 7.74 25.44 11.80
N LEU A 31 8.61 26.45 11.72
CA LEU A 31 8.32 27.70 11.04
C LEU A 31 8.17 27.38 9.55
N PRO A 32 7.01 27.66 8.91
CA PRO A 32 6.88 27.48 7.48
C PRO A 32 7.86 28.41 6.77
N GLN A 33 8.87 27.84 6.11
CA GLN A 33 9.69 28.60 5.17
C GLN A 33 8.78 29.08 4.04
N ALA A 34 8.93 30.36 3.66
CA ALA A 34 8.18 30.97 2.56
C ALA A 34 8.38 30.16 1.26
N PRO A 35 7.38 30.11 0.36
CA PRO A 35 7.50 29.40 -0.91
C PRO A 35 8.73 29.89 -1.68
N GLN A 36 9.67 28.98 -1.93
CA GLN A 36 10.78 29.24 -2.85
C GLN A 36 10.18 29.24 -4.27
N THR A 37 10.05 30.41 -4.87
CA THR A 37 9.71 30.54 -6.29
C THR A 37 10.88 30.00 -7.11
N PHE A 38 10.72 28.81 -7.71
CA PHE A 38 11.70 28.31 -8.66
C PHE A 38 11.75 29.22 -9.88
N ALA A 39 12.94 29.72 -10.23
CA ALA A 39 13.15 30.48 -11.44
C ALA A 39 12.87 29.60 -12.68
N PRO A 40 12.23 30.13 -13.74
CA PRO A 40 12.03 29.37 -14.97
C PRO A 40 13.38 29.06 -15.62
N GLY A 41 13.64 27.77 -15.83
CA GLY A 41 14.80 27.31 -16.58
C GLY A 41 14.75 27.81 -18.02
N THR A 42 15.80 28.50 -18.44
CA THR A 42 16.04 28.94 -19.82
C THR A 42 16.22 27.73 -20.72
N ALA A 43 15.24 27.46 -21.59
CA ALA A 43 15.42 26.57 -22.73
C ALA A 43 16.06 27.35 -23.89
N PRO A 44 17.03 26.78 -24.64
CA PRO A 44 17.60 27.42 -25.82
C PRO A 44 16.57 27.51 -26.97
N PRO A 45 16.68 28.50 -27.87
CA PRO A 45 15.71 28.72 -28.93
C PRO A 45 15.80 27.62 -30.00
N ALA A 46 14.63 27.12 -30.40
CA ALA A 46 14.50 26.29 -31.60
C ALA A 46 14.44 27.20 -32.82
N ASP A 47 15.56 27.32 -33.52
CA ASP A 47 15.62 27.93 -34.84
C ASP A 47 15.15 26.96 -35.93
N ASN A 48 14.35 27.51 -36.84
CA ASN A 48 14.08 27.10 -38.22
C ASN A 48 13.44 25.72 -38.48
N VAL A 49 12.12 25.73 -38.68
CA VAL A 49 11.47 24.77 -39.59
C VAL A 49 11.12 25.50 -40.88
N GLU A 50 11.97 25.27 -41.86
CA GLU A 50 11.82 25.68 -43.25
C GLU A 50 10.67 24.90 -43.91
N GLN A 51 9.84 25.67 -44.61
CA GLN A 51 8.68 25.25 -45.37
C GLN A 51 9.12 24.49 -46.63
N THR A 52 8.82 23.19 -46.75
CA THR A 52 8.97 22.49 -48.04
C THR A 52 7.81 21.55 -48.37
N ARG A 53 6.96 22.06 -49.27
CA ARG A 53 6.26 21.45 -50.42
C ARG A 53 5.64 20.04 -50.33
N THR A 54 4.35 20.05 -50.69
CA THR A 54 3.45 19.00 -51.16
C THR A 54 4.00 18.10 -52.29
N VAL A 55 3.77 16.78 -52.18
CA VAL A 55 3.50 15.85 -53.31
C VAL A 55 2.58 14.71 -52.81
N PRO A 56 1.54 14.29 -53.54
CA PRO A 56 0.59 13.27 -53.08
C PRO A 56 0.96 11.87 -53.59
N HIS A 57 0.83 10.82 -52.76
CA HIS A 57 0.80 9.46 -53.29
C HIS A 57 -0.04 8.45 -52.48
N ARG A 58 -1.11 8.00 -53.16
CA ARG A 58 -1.63 6.63 -53.29
C ARG A 58 -2.13 5.92 -52.02
N SER A 59 -3.46 5.90 -51.88
CA SER A 59 -4.19 5.00 -51.00
C SER A 59 -4.01 3.54 -51.42
N SER A 60 -3.15 2.81 -50.71
CA SER A 60 -3.20 1.34 -50.71
C SER A 60 -4.27 0.90 -49.70
N ARG A 61 -5.36 0.30 -50.22
CA ARG A 61 -6.33 -0.43 -49.40
C ARG A 61 -5.65 -1.68 -48.85
N VAL A 62 -5.20 -1.61 -47.60
CA VAL A 62 -4.75 -2.79 -46.85
C VAL A 62 -5.98 -3.51 -46.33
N HIS A 63 -6.19 -4.74 -46.78
CA HIS A 63 -7.17 -5.67 -46.21
C HIS A 63 -6.89 -5.85 -44.71
N ARG A 64 -7.76 -5.27 -43.88
CA ARG A 64 -7.71 -5.41 -42.42
C ARG A 64 -8.18 -6.83 -42.05
N LYS A 65 -7.23 -7.76 -41.89
CA LYS A 65 -7.52 -9.00 -41.16
C LYS A 65 -8.03 -8.61 -39.78
N HIS A 66 -9.19 -9.13 -39.40
CA HIS A 66 -9.70 -9.02 -38.04
C HIS A 66 -8.80 -9.87 -37.15
N GLU A 67 -7.74 -9.27 -36.63
CA GLU A 67 -6.96 -9.83 -35.53
C GLU A 67 -7.87 -9.80 -34.31
N VAL A 68 -8.34 -10.99 -33.90
CA VAL A 68 -9.13 -11.16 -32.68
C VAL A 68 -8.19 -10.90 -31.51
N VAL A 69 -8.13 -9.64 -31.08
CA VAL A 69 -7.38 -9.23 -29.89
C VAL A 69 -8.01 -9.94 -28.69
N ARG A 70 -7.34 -10.99 -28.19
CA ARG A 70 -7.76 -11.65 -26.95
C ARG A 70 -7.65 -10.64 -25.81
N PRO A 71 -8.68 -10.51 -24.95
CA PRO A 71 -8.59 -9.63 -23.81
C PRO A 71 -7.42 -10.08 -22.91
N PRO A 72 -6.74 -9.14 -22.23
CA PRO A 72 -5.66 -9.48 -21.32
C PRO A 72 -6.17 -10.43 -20.22
N PRO A 73 -5.32 -11.34 -19.73
CA PRO A 73 -5.72 -12.32 -18.73
C PRO A 73 -6.18 -11.65 -17.43
N ASN A 74 -7.17 -12.27 -16.77
CA ASN A 74 -7.64 -11.82 -15.46
C ASN A 74 -6.48 -11.89 -14.45
N GLN A 75 -6.15 -10.75 -13.84
CA GLN A 75 -4.98 -10.62 -12.97
C GLN A 75 -5.10 -11.44 -11.69
N ARG A 76 -6.32 -11.64 -11.19
CA ARG A 76 -6.56 -12.52 -10.04
C ARG A 76 -6.22 -13.97 -10.38
N GLU A 77 -6.67 -14.45 -11.54
CA GLU A 77 -6.38 -15.82 -11.98
C GLU A 77 -4.88 -16.05 -12.21
N VAL A 78 -4.18 -15.03 -12.72
CA VAL A 78 -2.71 -15.07 -12.84
C VAL A 78 -2.07 -15.15 -11.46
N ALA A 79 -2.54 -14.37 -10.48
CA ALA A 79 -2.04 -14.44 -9.11
C ALA A 79 -2.26 -15.83 -8.49
N GLU A 80 -3.46 -16.40 -8.61
CA GLU A 80 -3.79 -17.73 -8.09
C GLU A 80 -2.89 -18.82 -8.69
N LYS A 81 -2.67 -18.79 -10.02
CA LYS A 81 -1.72 -19.69 -10.70
C LYS A 81 -0.29 -19.53 -10.19
N ASN A 82 0.08 -18.33 -9.76
CA ASN A 82 1.39 -18.02 -9.19
C ASN A 82 1.48 -18.32 -7.68
N GLY A 83 0.52 -19.03 -7.10
CA GLY A 83 0.55 -19.50 -5.72
C GLY A 83 -0.06 -18.55 -4.69
N TYR A 84 -0.66 -17.43 -5.13
CA TYR A 84 -1.41 -16.58 -4.22
C TYR A 84 -2.71 -17.26 -3.76
N LYS A 85 -3.02 -17.13 -2.48
CA LYS A 85 -4.24 -17.64 -1.86
C LYS A 85 -5.05 -16.48 -1.29
N ARG A 86 -6.36 -16.58 -1.35
CA ARG A 86 -7.25 -15.58 -0.77
C ARG A 86 -7.11 -15.62 0.75
N VAL A 87 -6.91 -14.47 1.38
CA VAL A 87 -6.67 -14.40 2.83
C VAL A 87 -7.85 -14.95 3.62
N SER A 88 -9.09 -14.73 3.15
CA SER A 88 -10.30 -15.28 3.79
C SER A 88 -10.44 -16.80 3.71
N ASP A 89 -9.63 -17.48 2.89
CA ASP A 89 -9.57 -18.94 2.86
C ASP A 89 -8.47 -19.47 3.81
N LEU A 90 -7.59 -18.60 4.33
CA LEU A 90 -6.49 -18.95 5.23
C LEU A 90 -6.84 -18.73 6.70
N VAL A 91 -7.62 -17.69 6.97
CA VAL A 91 -8.04 -17.27 8.33
C VAL A 91 -9.51 -16.84 8.29
N THR A 92 -10.17 -16.84 9.45
CA THR A 92 -11.59 -16.48 9.59
C THR A 92 -11.82 -14.98 9.37
N PHE A 93 -11.75 -14.55 8.12
CA PHE A 93 -11.82 -13.17 7.67
C PHE A 93 -12.91 -12.95 6.63
N PRO A 94 -13.43 -11.72 6.50
CA PRO A 94 -14.42 -11.41 5.47
C PRO A 94 -13.81 -11.58 4.08
N LYS A 95 -14.65 -11.96 3.10
CA LYS A 95 -14.23 -12.08 1.69
C LYS A 95 -13.79 -10.76 1.07
N PHE A 96 -14.29 -9.64 1.59
CA PHE A 96 -14.01 -8.30 1.09
C PHE A 96 -13.80 -7.34 2.26
N PHE A 97 -12.71 -6.60 2.23
CA PHE A 97 -12.34 -5.60 3.22
C PHE A 97 -12.64 -4.19 2.69
N PRO A 98 -13.53 -3.42 3.32
CA PRO A 98 -13.67 -2.01 3.01
C PRO A 98 -12.31 -1.30 3.09
N GLY A 99 -11.93 -0.62 2.01
CA GLY A 99 -10.64 0.06 1.82
C GLY A 99 -9.55 -0.78 1.14
N LEU A 100 -9.64 -2.12 1.12
CA LEU A 100 -8.60 -3.00 0.56
C LEU A 100 -9.12 -4.02 -0.46
N GLY A 101 -10.42 -4.30 -0.47
CA GLY A 101 -11.04 -5.24 -1.39
C GLY A 101 -10.84 -6.71 -1.02
N ILE A 102 -10.77 -7.57 -2.02
CA ILE A 102 -10.49 -9.00 -1.88
C ILE A 102 -8.96 -9.17 -1.85
N ILE A 103 -8.44 -9.70 -0.75
CA ILE A 103 -7.00 -9.75 -0.51
C ILE A 103 -6.47 -11.15 -0.79
N PHE A 104 -5.35 -11.21 -1.49
CA PHE A 104 -4.60 -12.43 -1.78
C PHE A 104 -3.15 -12.29 -1.31
N VAL A 105 -2.55 -13.37 -0.83
CA VAL A 105 -1.15 -13.40 -0.39
C VAL A 105 -0.53 -14.76 -0.68
N LYS A 106 0.79 -14.80 -0.85
CA LYS A 106 1.52 -16.06 -0.80
C LYS A 106 1.82 -16.40 0.68
N PRO A 107 1.44 -17.59 1.17
CA PRO A 107 1.63 -17.91 2.60
C PRO A 107 3.08 -17.83 3.09
N ASP A 108 4.05 -18.13 2.22
CA ASP A 108 5.48 -18.09 2.51
C ASP A 108 6.08 -16.68 2.56
N THR A 109 5.31 -15.65 2.19
CA THR A 109 5.73 -14.24 2.28
C THR A 109 5.14 -13.51 3.49
N LEU A 110 4.39 -14.21 4.34
CA LEU A 110 3.84 -13.63 5.57
C LEU A 110 4.96 -13.40 6.62
N PRO A 111 4.83 -12.39 7.50
CA PRO A 111 3.72 -11.45 7.60
C PRO A 111 3.81 -10.25 6.64
N LEU A 112 4.96 -10.02 6.00
CA LEU A 112 5.23 -8.78 5.24
C LEU A 112 4.38 -8.63 3.97
N GLY A 113 4.15 -9.72 3.23
CA GLY A 113 3.52 -9.70 1.90
C GLY A 113 4.54 -9.79 0.75
N PRO A 114 4.17 -9.38 -0.49
CA PRO A 114 3.06 -8.48 -0.82
C PRO A 114 1.68 -9.13 -0.77
N PHE A 115 0.70 -8.35 -0.33
CA PHE A 115 -0.71 -8.65 -0.42
C PHE A 115 -1.31 -7.98 -1.67
N LEU A 116 -1.97 -8.74 -2.52
CA LEU A 116 -2.64 -8.25 -3.72
C LEU A 116 -4.10 -7.96 -3.43
N CYS A 117 -4.51 -6.72 -3.68
CA CYS A 117 -5.84 -6.20 -3.39
C CYS A 117 -6.65 -6.06 -4.66
N PHE A 118 -7.75 -6.80 -4.77
CA PHE A 118 -8.65 -6.78 -5.93
C PHE A 118 -9.99 -6.16 -5.58
N ASP A 119 -10.61 -5.46 -6.52
CA ASP A 119 -12.02 -5.09 -6.36
C ASP A 119 -12.97 -6.27 -6.64
N ARG A 120 -14.27 -6.03 -6.50
CA ARG A 120 -15.33 -7.03 -6.76
C ARG A 120 -15.40 -7.50 -8.23
N ARG A 121 -14.63 -6.89 -9.13
CA ARG A 121 -14.54 -7.21 -10.56
C ARG A 121 -13.16 -7.74 -10.93
N ASP A 122 -12.38 -8.19 -9.95
CA ASP A 122 -11.07 -8.82 -10.12
C ASP A 122 -9.99 -7.93 -10.74
N ARG A 123 -10.18 -6.61 -10.65
CA ARG A 123 -9.14 -5.67 -11.05
C ARG A 123 -8.17 -5.53 -9.90
N LEU A 124 -6.87 -5.68 -10.16
CA LEU A 124 -5.85 -5.36 -9.17
C LEU A 124 -5.87 -3.84 -8.91
N ILE A 125 -6.16 -3.46 -7.67
CA ILE A 125 -6.32 -2.07 -7.23
C ILE A 125 -5.08 -1.60 -6.49
N ALA A 126 -4.48 -2.46 -5.66
CA ALA A 126 -3.30 -2.11 -4.87
C ALA A 126 -2.43 -3.34 -4.57
N THR A 127 -1.19 -3.07 -4.21
CA THR A 127 -0.28 -4.00 -3.51
C THR A 127 -0.01 -3.44 -2.12
N VAL A 128 -0.12 -4.26 -1.08
CA VAL A 128 0.08 -3.84 0.31
C VAL A 128 1.21 -4.62 0.94
N TYR A 129 2.07 -3.94 1.70
CA TYR A 129 3.00 -4.57 2.64
C TYR A 129 2.58 -4.23 4.06
N MET A 130 2.62 -5.24 4.93
CA MET A 130 2.40 -5.07 6.36
C MET A 130 3.76 -4.98 7.04
N VAL A 131 4.23 -3.76 7.29
CA VAL A 131 5.55 -3.49 7.85
C VAL A 131 5.44 -3.34 9.37
N PRO A 132 5.98 -4.27 10.19
CA PRO A 132 5.95 -4.15 11.63
C PRO A 132 6.74 -2.93 12.10
N ASN A 133 6.17 -2.16 13.03
CA ASN A 133 6.86 -1.00 13.59
C ASN A 133 8.18 -1.41 14.25
N LYS A 134 8.18 -2.57 14.92
CA LYS A 134 9.38 -3.14 15.54
C LYS A 134 10.53 -3.35 14.56
N ASP A 135 10.25 -3.74 13.32
CA ASP A 135 11.32 -3.96 12.34
C ASP A 135 11.95 -2.64 11.89
N ILE A 136 11.17 -1.55 11.86
CA ILE A 136 11.66 -0.20 11.64
C ILE A 136 12.49 0.26 12.85
N ASP A 137 11.99 0.08 14.07
CA ASP A 137 12.69 0.46 15.32
C ASP A 137 14.01 -0.32 15.51
N ASP A 138 14.04 -1.58 15.09
CA ASP A 138 15.21 -2.44 15.08
C ASP A 138 16.17 -2.12 13.92
N HIS A 139 15.85 -1.13 13.07
CA HIS A 139 16.63 -0.70 11.90
C HIS A 139 16.93 -1.84 10.92
N LYS A 140 15.98 -2.76 10.74
CA LYS A 140 16.13 -3.88 9.80
C LYS A 140 15.97 -3.40 8.36
N SER A 141 16.69 -4.05 7.45
CA SER A 141 16.40 -3.97 6.02
C SER A 141 15.08 -4.68 5.72
N LEU A 142 14.19 -4.01 5.00
CA LEU A 142 12.88 -4.53 4.61
C LEU A 142 12.88 -4.82 3.11
N GLU A 143 13.04 -6.09 2.76
CA GLU A 143 13.05 -6.55 1.37
C GLU A 143 11.74 -7.27 1.07
N GLY A 144 11.12 -6.93 -0.07
CA GLY A 144 9.87 -7.55 -0.51
C GLY A 144 9.85 -7.66 -2.03
N ALA A 145 9.13 -8.66 -2.55
CA ALA A 145 8.91 -8.78 -3.99
C ALA A 145 8.26 -7.50 -4.53
N GLY A 146 8.73 -7.01 -5.68
CA GLY A 146 8.27 -5.73 -6.26
C GLY A 146 6.78 -5.68 -6.64
N SER A 147 6.31 -4.47 -6.94
CA SER A 147 4.91 -4.22 -7.27
C SER A 147 4.46 -4.91 -8.56
N ALA A 148 3.25 -5.47 -8.58
CA ALA A 148 2.74 -6.18 -9.75
C ALA A 148 2.37 -5.28 -10.95
N ARG A 149 2.27 -3.95 -10.75
CA ARG A 149 1.87 -2.95 -11.76
C ARG A 149 2.48 -1.58 -11.45
N PRO A 150 2.45 -0.63 -12.42
CA PRO A 150 2.78 0.77 -12.15
C PRO A 150 2.01 1.32 -10.95
N VAL A 151 2.69 2.14 -10.16
CA VAL A 151 2.14 2.77 -8.95
C VAL A 151 1.71 4.18 -9.31
N ASP A 152 0.46 4.52 -9.04
CA ASP A 152 -0.10 5.87 -9.19
C ASP A 152 0.29 6.75 -7.99
N HIS A 153 0.11 6.22 -6.78
CA HIS A 153 0.49 6.88 -5.54
C HIS A 153 0.62 5.87 -4.40
N VAL A 154 1.15 6.32 -3.26
CA VAL A 154 1.39 5.50 -2.08
C VAL A 154 0.62 6.07 -0.88
N SER A 155 0.15 5.21 0.02
CA SER A 155 -0.45 5.62 1.29
C SER A 155 0.07 4.74 2.42
N PHE A 156 0.19 5.32 3.62
CA PHE A 156 0.66 4.64 4.82
C PHE A 156 -0.45 4.72 5.87
N TYR A 157 -0.91 3.56 6.35
CA TYR A 157 -1.94 3.50 7.38
C TYR A 157 -1.42 2.73 8.58
N PHE A 158 -1.46 3.37 9.75
CA PHE A 158 -1.15 2.69 11.00
C PHE A 158 -2.27 1.69 11.34
N ASN A 159 -1.87 0.50 11.76
CA ASN A 159 -2.75 -0.52 12.30
C ASN A 159 -2.18 -0.96 13.66
N PRO A 160 -2.97 -0.91 14.75
CA PRO A 160 -2.51 -1.33 16.07
C PRO A 160 -2.27 -2.84 16.20
N GLY A 161 -2.68 -3.63 15.21
CA GLY A 161 -2.65 -5.09 15.22
C GLY A 161 -4.06 -5.68 15.06
N HIS A 162 -4.14 -6.90 14.57
CA HIS A 162 -5.39 -7.64 14.39
C HIS A 162 -5.13 -9.17 14.42
N PRO A 163 -6.16 -10.02 14.57
CA PRO A 163 -5.96 -11.47 14.45
C PRO A 163 -5.18 -11.82 13.18
N GLY A 164 -4.08 -12.56 13.31
CA GLY A 164 -3.17 -12.89 12.20
C GLY A 164 -1.90 -12.04 12.11
N VAL A 165 -1.93 -10.78 12.56
CA VAL A 165 -0.74 -9.91 12.76
C VAL A 165 -1.01 -9.03 13.98
N ASP A 166 -0.64 -9.51 15.15
CA ASP A 166 -1.03 -8.97 16.46
C ASP A 166 -0.22 -7.75 16.92
N VAL A 167 0.89 -7.47 16.24
CA VAL A 167 1.75 -6.33 16.54
C VAL A 167 1.35 -5.06 15.78
N PRO A 168 1.64 -3.87 16.30
CA PRO A 168 1.49 -2.63 15.54
C PRO A 168 2.33 -2.64 14.27
N HIS A 169 1.70 -2.25 13.17
CA HIS A 169 2.32 -2.26 11.85
C HIS A 169 1.72 -1.15 10.97
N TYR A 170 2.46 -0.76 9.93
CA TYR A 170 1.94 0.09 8.86
C TYR A 170 1.52 -0.78 7.67
N HIS A 171 0.34 -0.51 7.13
CA HIS A 171 0.02 -0.87 5.76
C HIS A 171 0.70 0.15 4.84
N VAL A 172 1.72 -0.30 4.11
CA VAL A 172 2.32 0.46 3.01
C VAL A 172 1.57 0.06 1.74
N VAL A 173 0.68 0.94 1.27
CA VAL A 173 -0.26 0.67 0.18
C VAL A 173 0.22 1.34 -1.10
N LEU A 174 0.60 0.53 -2.08
CA LEU A 174 0.97 0.94 -3.42
C LEU A 174 -0.26 0.84 -4.32
N TRP A 175 -0.87 1.98 -4.65
CA TRP A 175 -2.08 2.01 -5.46
C TRP A 175 -1.76 1.92 -6.94
N HIS A 176 -2.48 1.05 -7.66
CA HIS A 176 -2.36 0.83 -9.11
C HIS A 176 -3.46 1.53 -9.91
N VAL A 177 -4.21 2.40 -9.23
CA VAL A 177 -5.34 3.15 -9.76
C VAL A 177 -5.27 4.58 -9.24
N THR A 178 -5.95 5.51 -9.92
CA THR A 178 -5.96 6.91 -9.48
C THR A 178 -6.60 7.04 -8.09
N LYS A 179 -6.28 8.12 -7.36
CA LYS A 179 -6.88 8.38 -6.04
C LYS A 179 -8.41 8.29 -6.02
N LYS A 180 -9.08 8.80 -7.06
CA LYS A 180 -10.55 8.71 -7.22
C LYS A 180 -11.05 7.26 -7.32
N GLN A 181 -10.23 6.36 -7.87
CA GLN A 181 -10.57 4.97 -8.10
C GLN A 181 -10.38 4.08 -6.86
N GLU A 182 -9.78 4.57 -5.77
CA GLU A 182 -9.80 3.87 -4.46
C GLU A 182 -11.23 3.54 -4.00
N ALA A 183 -12.21 4.38 -4.38
CA ALA A 183 -13.63 4.16 -4.08
C ALA A 183 -14.16 2.79 -4.58
N ARG A 184 -13.45 2.12 -5.50
CA ARG A 184 -13.75 0.75 -5.95
C ARG A 184 -13.66 -0.29 -4.84
N VAL A 185 -12.85 -0.03 -3.81
CA VAL A 185 -12.67 -0.92 -2.66
C VAL A 185 -13.29 -0.39 -1.37
N ALA A 186 -13.91 0.80 -1.39
CA ALA A 186 -14.44 1.44 -0.18
C ALA A 186 -15.63 0.71 0.48
N LYS A 187 -16.38 -0.12 -0.25
CA LYS A 187 -17.61 -0.80 0.21
C LYS A 187 -17.78 -2.20 -0.38
#